data_AF-A0A0C9XRI1-F1
#
_entry.id   AF-A0A0C9XRI1-F1
#
_cell.length_a   1.000
_cell.length_b   1.000
_cell.length_c   1.000
_cell.angle_alpha   90.00
_cell.angle_beta   90.00
_cell.angle_gamma   90.00
#
_symmetry.space_group_name_H-M   'P 1'
#
loop_
_entity.id
_entity.type
_entity.pdbx_description
1 polymer ?
#
loop_
_entity_poly.entity_id
_entity_poly.type
_entity_poly.pdbx_seq_one_letter_code
_entity_poly.pdbx_strand_id
1 'polypeptide(L)'
;MSDKERNDNLEHIRDLFGHAFSVMGDADFLSYELPSREVITSFTEGNGPGPDPINLLWDFSSPVSSVWNKAIVDILLNKLHELRMEGNWTTTPRSDEYWREAIKQKFNQIKVIWNKGRPRRLDDNILETPAEVAVRLMQNKVDNLKSARKDMRRVAKFRRRSITTKTFLCAEMAWGTKDKEVWQWLSDVVDHLGNDVCHGDAVSTKNCDSSIPNAKIRLYLPLEVPNQSRESDPLTLYHRLVSLCMACLLLSTNPSG
;
A
#
# COMPACT_ATOMS: atom_id res chain seq x y z
N MET A 1 -6.36 -16.63 5.60
CA MET A 1 -7.09 -15.84 4.58
C MET A 1 -6.11 -15.56 3.47
N SER A 2 -6.44 -15.90 2.23
CA SER A 2 -5.55 -15.58 1.11
C SER A 2 -5.55 -14.07 0.85
N ASP A 3 -4.49 -13.54 0.23
CA ASP A 3 -4.45 -12.13 -0.16
C ASP A 3 -5.59 -11.75 -1.12
N LYS A 4 -5.99 -12.70 -1.98
CA LYS A 4 -7.11 -12.52 -2.91
C LYS A 4 -8.42 -12.33 -2.15
N GLU A 5 -8.76 -13.26 -1.24
CA GLU A 5 -9.98 -13.16 -0.42
C GLU A 5 -10.03 -11.85 0.39
N ARG A 6 -8.88 -11.43 0.92
CA ARG A 6 -8.78 -10.16 1.65
C ARG A 6 -9.10 -8.98 0.73
N ASN A 7 -8.54 -8.97 -0.48
CA ASN A 7 -8.76 -7.89 -1.44
C ASN A 7 -10.22 -7.85 -1.90
N ASP A 8 -10.83 -9.00 -2.19
CA ASP A 8 -12.23 -9.12 -2.59
C ASP A 8 -13.16 -8.59 -1.47
N ASN A 9 -12.91 -8.95 -0.20
CA ASN A 9 -13.67 -8.42 0.94
C ASN A 9 -13.51 -6.89 1.09
N LEU A 10 -12.32 -6.36 0.85
CA LEU A 10 -12.08 -4.92 0.90
C LEU A 10 -12.79 -4.18 -0.25
N GLU A 11 -12.92 -4.81 -1.41
CA GLU A 11 -13.70 -4.29 -2.54
C GLU A 11 -15.18 -4.18 -2.18
N HIS A 12 -15.78 -5.24 -1.62
CA HIS A 12 -17.16 -5.21 -1.14
C HIS A 12 -17.43 -4.11 -0.10
N ILE A 13 -16.48 -3.85 0.80
CA ILE A 13 -16.61 -2.73 1.75
C ILE A 13 -16.56 -1.36 1.05
N ARG A 14 -15.74 -1.21 0.00
CA ARG A 14 -15.71 0.04 -0.78
C ARG A 14 -17.03 0.25 -1.50
N ASP A 15 -17.54 -0.78 -2.15
CA ASP A 15 -18.78 -0.72 -2.89
C ASP A 15 -19.98 -0.47 -1.96
N LEU A 16 -20.03 -1.12 -0.78
CA LEU A 16 -21.02 -0.84 0.26
C LEU A 16 -21.05 0.65 0.62
N PHE A 17 -19.89 1.26 0.85
CA PHE A 17 -19.80 2.69 1.17
C PHE A 17 -20.23 3.55 -0.03
N GLY A 18 -19.86 3.15 -1.25
CA GLY A 18 -20.29 3.84 -2.46
C GLY A 18 -21.81 3.87 -2.61
N HIS A 19 -22.47 2.73 -2.41
CA HIS A 19 -23.93 2.63 -2.44
C HIS A 19 -24.61 3.36 -1.28
N ALA A 20 -24.12 3.19 -0.06
CA ALA A 20 -24.77 3.72 1.13
C ALA A 20 -24.64 5.24 1.28
N PHE A 21 -23.56 5.84 0.76
CA PHE A 21 -23.26 7.26 0.90
C PHE A 21 -23.29 8.03 -0.43
N SER A 22 -23.53 7.35 -1.56
CA SER A 22 -23.47 7.94 -2.90
C SER A 22 -22.14 8.63 -3.21
N VAL A 23 -21.03 8.00 -2.80
CA VAL A 23 -19.66 8.49 -2.98
C VAL A 23 -18.88 7.60 -3.95
N MET A 24 -17.97 8.18 -4.71
CA MET A 24 -17.08 7.43 -5.62
C MET A 24 -15.78 7.00 -4.92
N GLY A 25 -15.39 7.70 -3.85
CA GLY A 25 -14.26 7.31 -3.04
C GLY A 25 -14.10 8.14 -1.77
N ASP A 26 -13.07 7.79 -0.98
CA ASP A 26 -12.88 8.33 0.36
C ASP A 26 -12.64 9.85 0.38
N ALA A 27 -12.16 10.42 -0.73
CA ALA A 27 -11.93 11.86 -0.87
C ALA A 27 -13.24 12.66 -0.94
N ASP A 28 -14.35 12.05 -1.36
CA ASP A 28 -15.65 12.73 -1.48
C ASP A 28 -16.23 13.06 -0.10
N PHE A 29 -15.79 12.35 0.95
CA PHE A 29 -16.13 12.66 2.34
C PHE A 29 -15.57 14.00 2.83
N LEU A 30 -14.69 14.66 2.07
CA LEU A 30 -14.19 16.00 2.40
C LEU A 30 -15.27 17.07 2.26
N SER A 31 -16.19 16.90 1.31
CA SER A 31 -17.32 17.82 1.04
C SER A 31 -18.64 17.29 1.60
N TYR A 32 -18.59 16.22 2.37
CA TYR A 32 -19.77 15.50 2.83
C TYR A 32 -20.43 16.19 4.02
N GLU A 33 -21.76 16.24 3.99
CA GLU A 33 -22.56 16.87 5.03
C GLU A 33 -22.49 16.06 6.34
N LEU A 34 -22.47 16.76 7.47
CA LEU A 34 -22.42 16.13 8.79
C LEU A 34 -23.77 16.29 9.49
N PRO A 35 -24.16 15.32 10.32
CA PRO A 35 -25.35 15.47 11.14
C PRO A 35 -25.17 16.63 12.11
N SER A 36 -26.24 17.38 12.36
CA SER A 36 -26.19 18.46 13.35
C SER A 36 -26.00 17.87 14.75
N ARG A 37 -25.33 18.62 15.64
CA ARG A 37 -25.11 18.18 17.02
C ARG A 37 -26.43 17.93 17.76
N GLU A 38 -27.45 18.74 17.48
CA GLU A 38 -28.77 18.62 18.11
C GLU A 38 -29.43 17.28 17.77
N VAL A 39 -29.34 16.84 16.51
CA VAL A 39 -29.89 15.54 16.08
C VAL A 39 -29.15 14.39 16.78
N ILE A 40 -27.82 14.44 16.82
CA ILE A 40 -26.98 13.42 17.47
C ILE A 40 -27.29 13.35 18.97
N THR A 41 -27.36 14.49 19.65
CA THR A 41 -27.68 14.57 21.07
C THR A 41 -29.08 14.06 21.35
N SER A 42 -30.08 14.49 20.58
CA SER A 42 -31.47 14.06 20.74
C SER A 42 -31.60 12.54 20.60
N PHE A 43 -30.96 11.94 19.59
CA PHE A 43 -30.93 10.47 19.45
C PHE A 43 -30.23 9.77 20.62
N THR A 44 -29.07 10.31 21.04
CA THR A 44 -28.28 9.72 22.14
C THR A 44 -29.05 9.74 23.46
N GLU A 45 -29.88 10.76 23.69
CA GLU A 45 -30.78 10.89 24.85
C GLU A 45 -32.08 10.08 24.70
N GLY A 46 -32.29 9.41 23.56
CA GLY A 46 -33.50 8.61 23.28
C GLY A 46 -34.72 9.44 22.87
N ASN A 47 -34.54 10.74 22.62
CA ASN A 47 -35.62 11.69 22.32
C ASN A 47 -35.77 12.00 20.81
N GLY A 48 -34.77 11.65 20.00
CA GLY A 48 -34.70 11.99 18.57
C GLY A 48 -34.66 10.76 17.65
N PRO A 49 -34.88 10.96 16.34
CA PRO A 49 -34.76 9.90 15.35
C PRO A 49 -33.30 9.44 15.22
N GLY A 50 -33.12 8.15 14.90
CA GLY A 50 -31.81 7.61 14.55
C GLY A 50 -31.33 8.03 13.16
N PRO A 51 -30.14 7.58 12.75
CA PRO A 51 -29.63 7.81 11.41
C PRO A 51 -30.60 7.30 10.33
N ASP A 52 -30.80 8.10 9.28
CA ASP A 52 -31.66 7.73 8.15
C ASP A 52 -30.98 6.66 7.29
N PRO A 53 -31.58 5.47 7.09
CA PRO A 53 -31.01 4.42 6.23
C PRO A 53 -30.87 4.79 4.75
N ILE A 54 -31.56 5.83 4.28
CA ILE A 54 -31.50 6.29 2.88
C ILE A 54 -30.44 7.38 2.71
N ASN A 55 -30.39 8.32 3.65
CA ASN A 55 -29.40 9.39 3.69
C ASN A 55 -28.55 9.28 4.96
N LEU A 56 -27.69 8.27 5.02
CA LEU A 56 -26.79 8.08 6.15
C LEU A 56 -25.82 9.26 6.25
N LEU A 57 -25.54 9.72 7.47
CA LEU A 57 -24.61 10.82 7.78
C LEU A 57 -23.67 10.44 8.94
N TRP A 58 -22.38 10.25 8.66
CA TRP A 58 -21.38 9.97 9.70
C TRP A 58 -21.13 11.13 10.65
N ASP A 59 -20.96 10.85 11.94
CA ASP A 59 -20.35 11.80 12.88
C ASP A 59 -18.84 11.56 12.99
N PHE A 60 -18.05 12.29 12.19
CA PHE A 60 -16.59 12.23 12.28
C PHE A 60 -16.00 12.94 13.51
N SER A 61 -16.79 13.74 14.24
CA SER A 61 -16.32 14.37 15.48
C SER A 61 -16.23 13.34 16.60
N SER A 62 -17.16 12.39 16.64
CA SER A 62 -17.19 11.32 17.64
C SER A 62 -16.37 10.09 17.24
N PRO A 63 -15.97 9.23 18.21
CA PRO A 63 -15.39 7.92 17.90
C PRO A 63 -16.44 7.00 17.23
N VAL A 64 -15.97 5.94 16.57
CA VAL A 64 -16.86 4.93 15.95
C VAL A 64 -17.74 4.20 16.98
N SER A 65 -17.33 4.19 18.25
CA SER A 65 -18.05 3.59 19.37
C SER A 65 -19.19 4.47 19.92
N SER A 66 -19.40 5.68 19.38
CA SER A 66 -20.53 6.53 19.78
C SER A 66 -21.86 5.87 19.40
N VAL A 67 -22.92 6.22 20.12
CA VAL A 67 -24.26 5.63 19.91
C VAL A 67 -24.73 5.86 18.47
N TRP A 68 -24.58 7.09 17.97
CA TRP A 68 -24.89 7.44 16.57
C TRP A 68 -24.11 6.61 15.55
N ASN A 69 -22.78 6.54 15.67
CA ASN A 69 -21.95 5.81 14.71
C ASN A 69 -22.15 4.30 14.80
N LYS A 70 -22.43 3.74 15.98
CA LYS A 70 -22.81 2.33 16.13
C LYS A 70 -24.09 2.00 15.37
N ALA A 71 -25.11 2.85 15.48
CA ALA A 71 -26.36 2.68 14.72
C ALA A 71 -26.11 2.71 13.20
N ILE A 72 -25.22 3.58 12.71
CA ILE A 72 -24.82 3.57 11.29
C ILE A 72 -24.12 2.25 10.92
N VAL A 73 -23.22 1.73 11.76
CA VAL A 73 -22.56 0.43 11.52
C VAL A 73 -23.60 -0.70 11.44
N ASP A 74 -24.62 -0.69 12.30
CA ASP A 74 -25.72 -1.66 12.25
C ASP A 74 -26.51 -1.57 10.94
N ILE A 75 -26.85 -0.35 10.50
CA ILE A 75 -27.55 -0.14 9.22
C ILE A 75 -26.70 -0.61 8.04
N LEU A 76 -25.40 -0.30 8.04
CA LEU A 76 -24.46 -0.72 6.99
C LEU A 76 -24.28 -2.24 6.95
N LEU A 77 -24.28 -2.90 8.10
CA LEU A 77 -24.24 -4.35 8.16
C LEU A 77 -25.50 -4.97 7.54
N ASN A 78 -26.68 -4.44 7.84
CA ASN A 78 -27.94 -4.88 7.23
C ASN A 78 -27.93 -4.70 5.71
N LYS A 79 -27.50 -3.53 5.21
CA LYS A 79 -27.33 -3.29 3.77
C LYS A 79 -26.32 -4.24 3.13
N LEU A 80 -25.24 -4.56 3.83
CA LEU A 80 -24.27 -5.56 3.36
C LEU A 80 -24.93 -6.94 3.23
N HIS A 81 -25.80 -7.34 4.15
CA HIS A 81 -26.54 -8.59 4.01
C HIS A 81 -27.48 -8.57 2.80
N GLU A 82 -28.21 -7.47 2.58
CA GLU A 82 -29.07 -7.29 1.40
C GLU A 82 -28.27 -7.44 0.09
N LEU A 83 -27.17 -6.69 -0.05
CA LEU A 83 -26.30 -6.76 -1.23
C LEU A 83 -25.70 -8.16 -1.44
N ARG A 84 -25.42 -8.90 -0.35
CA ARG A 84 -24.93 -10.29 -0.45
C ARG A 84 -26.01 -11.26 -0.93
N MET A 85 -27.25 -11.06 -0.52
CA MET A 85 -28.38 -11.89 -0.98
C MET A 85 -28.72 -11.64 -2.45
N GLU A 86 -28.58 -10.40 -2.91
CA GLU A 86 -28.90 -10.00 -4.29
C GLU A 86 -27.76 -10.25 -5.29
N GLY A 87 -26.50 -10.05 -4.86
CA GLY A 87 -25.39 -9.82 -5.79
C GLY A 87 -24.37 -10.96 -5.96
N ASN A 88 -24.57 -12.14 -5.37
CA ASN A 88 -23.50 -13.17 -5.24
C ASN A 88 -22.19 -12.60 -4.66
N TRP A 89 -22.26 -11.53 -3.87
CA TRP A 89 -21.10 -10.98 -3.19
C TRP A 89 -20.66 -11.98 -2.13
N THR A 90 -19.44 -12.50 -2.28
CA THR A 90 -18.71 -13.50 -1.46
C THR A 90 -18.90 -14.98 -1.81
N THR A 91 -17.76 -15.66 -2.02
CA THR A 91 -17.63 -17.12 -2.16
C THR A 91 -17.38 -17.84 -0.82
N THR A 92 -17.08 -17.12 0.26
CA THR A 92 -16.92 -17.70 1.62
C THR A 92 -17.68 -16.89 2.68
N PRO A 93 -18.52 -17.54 3.52
CA PRO A 93 -19.22 -16.86 4.60
C PRO A 93 -18.25 -16.34 5.67
N ARG A 94 -18.45 -15.09 6.09
CA ARG A 94 -17.75 -14.43 7.20
C ARG A 94 -18.75 -14.05 8.29
N SER A 95 -18.26 -13.98 9.53
CA SER A 95 -19.07 -13.56 10.67
C SER A 95 -19.42 -12.07 10.60
N ASP A 96 -20.52 -11.69 11.23
CA ASP A 96 -20.94 -10.29 11.33
C ASP A 96 -19.89 -9.44 12.05
N GLU A 97 -19.21 -9.99 13.05
CA GLU A 97 -18.13 -9.28 13.76
C GLU A 97 -16.98 -8.91 12.82
N TYR A 98 -16.64 -9.78 11.87
CA TYR A 98 -15.63 -9.47 10.86
C TYR A 98 -16.05 -8.27 10.01
N TRP A 99 -17.30 -8.24 9.54
CA TRP A 99 -17.81 -7.15 8.71
C TRP A 99 -17.96 -5.85 9.48
N ARG A 100 -18.44 -5.91 10.73
CA ARG A 100 -18.48 -4.77 11.64
C ARG A 100 -17.09 -4.16 11.81
N GLU A 101 -16.07 -5.01 12.03
CA GLU A 101 -14.71 -4.53 12.16
C GLU A 101 -14.17 -3.93 10.86
N ALA A 102 -14.46 -4.55 9.70
CA ALA A 102 -14.08 -3.99 8.40
C ALA A 102 -14.74 -2.62 8.13
N ILE A 103 -16.02 -2.46 8.47
CA ILE A 103 -16.74 -1.18 8.39
C ILE A 103 -16.11 -0.14 9.34
N LYS A 104 -15.80 -0.50 10.60
CA LYS A 104 -15.13 0.39 11.55
C LYS A 104 -13.75 0.81 11.06
N GLN A 105 -12.97 -0.11 10.51
CA GLN A 105 -11.67 0.20 9.90
C GLN A 105 -11.81 1.18 8.75
N LYS A 106 -12.80 0.99 7.89
CA LYS A 106 -13.11 1.91 6.79
C LYS A 106 -13.50 3.30 7.29
N PHE A 107 -14.39 3.38 8.30
CA PHE A 107 -14.72 4.65 8.97
C PHE A 107 -13.47 5.36 9.49
N ASN A 108 -12.58 4.65 10.18
CA ASN A 108 -11.36 5.25 10.72
C ASN A 108 -10.43 5.79 9.61
N GLN A 109 -10.32 5.08 8.49
CA GLN A 109 -9.56 5.56 7.32
C GLN A 109 -10.16 6.86 6.77
N ILE A 110 -11.48 6.90 6.58
CA ILE A 110 -12.20 8.09 6.09
C ILE A 110 -12.04 9.24 7.11
N LYS A 111 -12.18 8.97 8.41
CA LYS A 111 -12.00 9.98 9.46
C LYS A 111 -10.60 10.59 9.44
N VAL A 112 -9.55 9.82 9.15
CA VAL A 112 -8.19 10.36 8.96
C VAL A 112 -8.14 11.32 7.76
N ILE A 113 -8.78 10.96 6.64
CA ILE A 113 -8.86 11.81 5.44
C ILE A 113 -9.65 13.10 5.75
N TRP A 114 -10.81 12.96 6.37
CA TRP A 114 -11.65 14.08 6.81
C TRP A 114 -10.89 15.04 7.74
N ASN A 115 -10.19 14.52 8.75
CA ASN A 115 -9.35 15.33 9.64
C ASN A 115 -8.20 16.04 8.90
N LYS A 116 -7.62 15.42 7.86
CA LYS A 116 -6.65 16.10 7.00
C LYS A 116 -7.28 17.24 6.20
N GLY A 117 -8.56 17.15 5.86
CA GLY A 117 -9.30 18.21 5.20
C GLY A 117 -9.69 19.39 6.07
N ARG A 118 -9.55 19.28 7.39
CA ARG A 118 -9.91 20.39 8.28
C ARG A 118 -8.85 21.49 8.29
N PRO A 119 -9.27 22.76 8.41
CA PRO A 119 -8.37 23.86 8.73
C PRO A 119 -7.60 23.58 10.02
N ARG A 120 -6.28 23.78 9.97
CA ARG A 120 -5.41 23.70 11.15
C ARG A 120 -5.22 25.10 11.74
N ARG A 121 -4.86 25.16 13.02
CA ARG A 121 -4.32 26.39 13.61
C ARG A 121 -2.83 26.44 13.31
N LEU A 122 -2.39 27.56 12.75
CA LEU A 122 -0.99 27.89 12.53
C LEU A 122 -0.36 28.40 13.84
N ASP A 123 0.96 28.59 13.84
CA ASP A 123 1.74 28.99 15.03
C ASP A 123 1.24 30.30 15.66
N ASP A 124 0.73 31.23 14.84
CA ASP A 124 0.16 32.51 15.28
C ASP A 124 -1.30 32.40 15.77
N ASN A 125 -1.81 31.18 16.00
CA ASN A 125 -3.20 30.88 16.32
C ASN A 125 -4.22 31.32 15.23
N ILE A 126 -3.71 31.64 14.03
CA ILE A 126 -4.51 31.93 12.83
C ILE A 126 -4.99 30.60 12.24
N LEU A 127 -6.27 30.53 11.86
CA LEU A 127 -6.85 29.35 11.22
C LEU A 127 -6.47 29.35 9.72
N GLU A 128 -6.04 28.20 9.20
CA GLU A 128 -5.81 28.02 7.76
C GLU A 128 -7.05 28.46 6.96
N THR A 129 -6.81 29.24 5.92
CA THR A 129 -7.82 29.59 4.92
C THR A 129 -8.19 28.36 4.09
N PRO A 130 -9.38 28.33 3.47
CA PRO A 130 -9.76 27.25 2.55
C PRO A 130 -8.76 27.02 1.42
N ALA A 131 -8.11 28.09 0.93
CA ALA A 131 -7.08 28.01 -0.10
C ALA A 131 -5.82 27.28 0.40
N GLU A 132 -5.36 27.60 1.62
CA GLU A 132 -4.21 26.92 2.24
C GLU A 132 -4.50 25.45 2.51
N VAL A 133 -5.71 25.11 2.97
CA VAL A 133 -6.16 23.72 3.14
C VAL A 133 -6.09 22.98 1.80
N ALA A 134 -6.60 23.59 0.72
CA ALA A 134 -6.59 22.99 -0.61
C ALA A 134 -5.15 22.73 -1.11
N VAL A 135 -4.26 23.72 -0.97
CA VAL A 135 -2.83 23.58 -1.32
C VAL A 135 -2.19 22.44 -0.53
N ARG A 136 -2.44 22.37 0.78
CA ARG A 136 -1.91 21.30 1.64
C ARG A 136 -2.43 19.92 1.24
N LEU A 137 -3.72 19.80 0.90
CA LEU A 137 -4.30 18.54 0.41
C LEU A 137 -3.70 18.12 -0.95
N MET A 138 -3.50 19.06 -1.87
CA MET A 138 -2.83 18.80 -3.15
C MET A 138 -1.39 18.31 -2.94
N GLN A 139 -0.62 18.98 -2.08
CA GLN A 139 0.75 18.58 -1.77
C GLN A 139 0.81 17.17 -1.17
N ASN A 140 -0.08 16.87 -0.21
CA ASN A 140 -0.20 15.51 0.35
C ASN A 140 -0.50 14.47 -0.73
N LYS A 141 -1.38 14.78 -1.69
CA LYS A 141 -1.68 13.87 -2.82
C LYS A 141 -0.46 13.64 -3.70
N VAL A 142 0.29 14.70 -4.02
CA VAL A 142 1.54 14.60 -4.79
C VAL A 142 2.57 13.73 -4.08
N ASP A 143 2.75 13.93 -2.77
CA ASP A 143 3.74 13.17 -1.99
C ASP A 143 3.34 11.70 -1.82
N ASN A 144 2.05 11.42 -1.61
CA ASN A 144 1.51 10.06 -1.62
C ASN A 144 1.77 9.35 -2.96
N LEU A 145 1.51 10.02 -4.09
CA LEU A 145 1.77 9.47 -5.42
C LEU A 145 3.28 9.23 -5.66
N LYS A 146 4.15 10.12 -5.17
CA LYS A 146 5.60 9.91 -5.23
C LYS A 146 6.03 8.69 -4.42
N SER A 147 5.48 8.51 -3.21
CA SER A 147 5.74 7.32 -2.39
C SER A 147 5.26 6.05 -3.09
N ALA A 148 4.00 6.02 -3.56
CA ALA A 148 3.43 4.89 -4.26
C ALA A 148 4.26 4.48 -5.49
N ARG A 149 4.75 5.44 -6.28
CA ARG A 149 5.67 5.15 -7.41
C ARG A 149 7.01 4.57 -6.96
N LYS A 150 7.57 5.03 -5.83
CA LYS A 150 8.80 4.43 -5.26
C LYS A 150 8.54 2.98 -4.86
N ASP A 151 7.42 2.72 -4.19
CA ASP A 151 7.07 1.37 -3.73
C ASP A 151 6.76 0.43 -4.89
N MET A 152 6.01 0.88 -5.90
CA MET A 152 5.79 0.12 -7.14
C MET A 152 7.11 -0.21 -7.84
N ARG A 153 8.06 0.73 -7.90
CA ARG A 153 9.40 0.48 -8.49
C ARG A 153 10.18 -0.56 -7.68
N ARG A 154 10.10 -0.53 -6.34
CA ARG A 154 10.73 -1.51 -5.46
C ARG A 154 10.15 -2.91 -5.71
N VAL A 155 8.82 -3.05 -5.69
CA VAL A 155 8.12 -4.32 -5.96
C VAL A 155 8.46 -4.85 -7.35
N ALA A 156 8.45 -3.99 -8.38
CA ALA A 156 8.81 -4.39 -9.73
C ALA A 156 10.29 -4.81 -9.87
N LYS A 157 11.19 -4.23 -9.08
CA LYS A 157 12.61 -4.61 -9.03
C LYS A 157 12.80 -5.97 -8.34
N PHE A 158 12.15 -6.19 -7.20
CA PHE A 158 12.15 -7.47 -6.51
C PHE A 158 11.59 -8.58 -7.40
N ARG A 159 10.40 -8.37 -7.99
CA ARG A 159 9.76 -9.33 -8.90
C ARG A 159 10.68 -9.70 -10.06
N ARG A 160 11.35 -8.72 -10.67
CA ARG A 160 12.34 -8.97 -11.73
C ARG A 160 13.49 -9.84 -11.24
N ARG A 161 14.10 -9.51 -10.09
CA ARG A 161 15.19 -10.30 -9.50
C ARG A 161 14.78 -11.75 -9.23
N SER A 162 13.63 -11.96 -8.58
CA SER A 162 13.13 -13.30 -8.24
C SER A 162 12.82 -14.12 -9.50
N ILE A 163 12.20 -13.52 -10.53
CA ILE A 163 11.97 -14.21 -11.81
C ILE A 163 13.30 -14.57 -12.46
N THR A 164 14.27 -13.64 -12.52
CA THR A 164 15.56 -13.89 -13.16
C THR A 164 16.31 -15.04 -12.48
N THR A 165 16.48 -15.02 -11.15
CA THR A 165 17.22 -16.07 -10.43
C THR A 165 16.54 -17.43 -10.57
N LYS A 166 15.21 -17.49 -10.50
CA LYS A 166 14.44 -18.73 -10.67
C LYS A 166 14.55 -19.28 -12.08
N THR A 167 14.48 -18.43 -13.11
CA THR A 167 14.64 -18.86 -14.50
C THR A 167 16.04 -19.45 -14.75
N PHE A 168 17.10 -18.80 -14.26
CA PHE A 168 18.46 -19.34 -14.39
C PHE A 168 18.62 -20.65 -13.63
N LEU A 169 18.17 -20.72 -12.38
CA LEU A 169 18.17 -21.95 -11.61
C LEU A 169 17.47 -23.11 -12.34
N CYS A 170 16.29 -22.86 -12.92
CA CYS A 170 15.58 -23.87 -13.73
C CYS A 170 16.39 -24.32 -14.95
N ALA A 171 17.05 -23.40 -15.66
CA ALA A 171 17.90 -23.74 -16.80
C ALA A 171 19.11 -24.60 -16.38
N GLU A 172 19.76 -24.26 -15.27
CA GLU A 172 20.89 -25.00 -14.73
C GLU A 172 20.51 -26.42 -14.28
N MET A 173 19.34 -26.57 -13.67
CA MET A 173 18.79 -27.88 -13.33
C MET A 173 18.53 -28.73 -14.58
N ALA A 174 18.12 -28.11 -15.69
CA ALA A 174 17.86 -28.81 -16.95
C ALA A 174 19.14 -29.23 -17.69
N TRP A 175 20.22 -28.44 -17.59
CA TRP A 175 21.46 -28.68 -18.33
C TRP A 175 22.54 -29.44 -17.56
N GLY A 176 22.37 -29.68 -16.25
CA GLY A 176 23.38 -30.37 -15.44
C GLY A 176 24.58 -29.49 -15.07
N THR A 177 24.32 -28.18 -14.96
CA THR A 177 25.16 -27.09 -14.46
C THR A 177 25.99 -27.37 -13.20
N LYS A 178 27.32 -27.15 -13.17
CA LYS A 178 28.08 -26.99 -11.92
C LYS A 178 27.64 -25.75 -11.12
N ASP A 179 27.04 -24.76 -11.79
CA ASP A 179 26.64 -23.49 -11.17
C ASP A 179 25.27 -23.55 -10.47
N LYS A 180 24.61 -24.71 -10.45
CA LYS A 180 23.29 -24.90 -9.82
C LYS A 180 23.25 -24.41 -8.38
N GLU A 181 24.28 -24.74 -7.60
CA GLU A 181 24.35 -24.37 -6.17
C GLU A 181 24.43 -22.85 -5.97
N VAL A 182 25.16 -22.16 -6.85
CA VAL A 182 25.29 -20.69 -6.83
C VAL A 182 23.94 -20.03 -7.14
N TRP A 183 23.23 -20.50 -8.17
CA TRP A 183 21.92 -19.96 -8.53
C TRP A 183 20.83 -20.28 -7.52
N GLN A 184 20.90 -21.45 -6.88
CA GLN A 184 20.02 -21.80 -5.76
C GLN A 184 20.25 -20.85 -4.60
N TRP A 185 21.50 -20.69 -4.17
CA TRP A 185 21.86 -19.74 -3.11
C TRP A 185 21.42 -18.31 -3.45
N LEU A 186 21.64 -17.83 -4.69
CA LEU A 186 21.18 -16.50 -5.12
C LEU A 186 19.66 -16.37 -5.07
N SER A 187 18.91 -17.40 -5.50
CA SER A 187 17.45 -17.40 -5.42
C SER A 187 16.98 -17.36 -3.97
N ASP A 188 17.61 -18.14 -3.09
CA ASP A 188 17.29 -18.19 -1.67
C ASP A 188 17.61 -16.85 -0.99
N VAL A 189 18.73 -16.21 -1.35
CA VAL A 189 19.07 -14.86 -0.88
C VAL A 189 18.04 -13.84 -1.35
N VAL A 190 17.64 -13.85 -2.63
CA VAL A 190 16.62 -12.91 -3.14
C VAL A 190 15.30 -13.11 -2.42
N ASP A 191 14.86 -14.36 -2.24
CA ASP A 191 13.59 -14.66 -1.55
C ASP A 191 13.69 -14.32 -0.05
N HIS A 192 14.84 -14.54 0.60
CA HIS A 192 15.08 -14.19 2.01
C HIS A 192 15.10 -12.68 2.26
N LEU A 193 15.69 -11.90 1.34
CA LEU A 193 15.65 -10.43 1.41
C LEU A 193 14.22 -9.89 1.21
N GLY A 194 13.32 -10.69 0.63
CA GLY A 194 11.90 -10.40 0.49
C GLY A 194 11.59 -9.05 -0.20
N ASN A 195 10.33 -8.63 -0.10
CA ASN A 195 9.96 -7.25 -0.41
C ASN A 195 10.41 -6.26 0.70
N ASP A 196 10.66 -6.76 1.91
CA ASP A 196 10.78 -5.94 3.11
C ASP A 196 12.15 -5.26 3.24
N VAL A 197 13.24 -5.89 2.78
CA VAL A 197 14.58 -5.26 2.80
C VAL A 197 14.67 -4.07 1.82
N CYS A 198 13.74 -3.95 0.87
CA CYS A 198 13.67 -2.77 0.00
C CYS A 198 13.13 -1.51 0.68
N HIS A 199 12.78 -1.55 1.98
CA HIS A 199 12.27 -0.42 2.75
C HIS A 199 13.38 0.44 3.40
N GLY A 200 14.66 0.07 3.26
CA GLY A 200 15.78 0.66 4.00
C GLY A 200 16.26 2.07 3.64
N ASP A 201 15.68 2.74 2.64
CA ASP A 201 16.11 4.10 2.25
C ASP A 201 14.94 5.10 2.31
N ALA A 202 14.84 5.79 3.45
CA ALA A 202 14.54 7.22 3.62
C ALA A 202 14.04 7.54 5.05
N VAL A 203 14.81 7.19 6.08
CA VAL A 203 14.76 7.98 7.34
C VAL A 203 15.56 9.24 7.05
N SER A 204 14.89 10.39 7.04
CA SER A 204 15.55 11.70 7.07
C SER A 204 16.44 11.72 8.31
N THR A 205 17.75 11.68 8.09
CA THR A 205 18.76 11.68 9.13
C THR A 205 18.68 12.98 9.94
N LYS A 206 18.05 12.91 11.10
CA LYS A 206 18.50 13.66 12.28
C LYS A 206 18.94 12.63 13.32
N ASN A 207 20.26 12.49 13.42
CA ASN A 207 21.05 11.90 14.49
C ASN A 207 20.54 10.59 15.11
N CYS A 208 21.12 9.47 14.68
CA CYS A 208 21.51 8.38 15.58
C CYS A 208 22.74 7.68 14.99
N ASP A 209 23.86 7.81 15.69
CA ASP A 209 25.06 6.99 15.51
C ASP A 209 24.72 5.54 15.82
N SER A 210 24.56 4.72 14.79
CA SER A 210 24.77 3.27 14.89
C SER A 210 25.31 2.78 13.56
N SER A 211 26.61 2.57 13.54
CA SER A 211 27.43 2.12 12.43
C SER A 211 27.03 0.71 11.98
N ILE A 212 26.07 0.62 11.06
CA ILE A 212 25.96 -0.53 10.16
C ILE A 212 26.73 -0.13 8.89
N PRO A 213 27.84 -0.81 8.55
CA PRO A 213 28.57 -0.48 7.34
C PRO A 213 27.69 -0.79 6.13
N ASN A 214 27.27 0.27 5.43
CA ASN A 214 26.78 0.19 4.06
C ASN A 214 27.92 -0.34 3.18
N ALA A 215 28.06 -1.65 3.10
CA ALA A 215 29.00 -2.32 2.22
C ALA A 215 28.53 -2.09 0.77
N LYS A 216 28.96 -0.97 0.21
CA LYS A 216 28.89 -0.70 -1.23
C LYS A 216 29.87 -1.66 -1.89
N ILE A 217 29.41 -2.85 -2.27
CA ILE A 217 30.22 -3.83 -2.99
C ILE A 217 30.53 -3.23 -4.38
N ARG A 218 31.66 -2.53 -4.46
CA ARG A 218 32.24 -2.03 -5.71
C ARG A 218 33.13 -3.15 -6.23
N LEU A 219 32.57 -4.06 -7.02
CA LEU A 219 33.37 -5.05 -7.74
C LEU A 219 34.18 -4.31 -8.79
N TYR A 220 35.45 -4.07 -8.49
CA TYR A 220 36.44 -3.68 -9.49
C TYR A 220 36.73 -4.92 -10.35
N LEU A 221 36.06 -5.00 -11.50
CA LEU A 221 36.52 -5.91 -12.55
C LEU A 221 37.70 -5.23 -13.27
N PRO A 222 38.84 -5.92 -13.45
CA PRO A 222 39.91 -5.41 -14.29
C PRO A 222 39.40 -5.41 -15.74
N LEU A 223 39.08 -4.22 -16.27
CA LEU A 223 38.86 -3.99 -17.69
C LEU A 223 40.22 -3.89 -18.38
N GLU A 224 40.96 -5.00 -18.42
CA GLU A 224 41.95 -5.17 -19.47
C GLU A 224 41.31 -6.03 -20.54
N VAL A 225 41.13 -5.43 -21.72
CA VAL A 225 40.67 -6.11 -22.93
C VAL A 225 41.93 -6.43 -23.73
N PRO A 226 42.44 -7.68 -23.74
CA PRO A 226 43.38 -8.08 -24.75
C PRO A 226 42.60 -8.26 -26.04
N ASN A 227 42.93 -7.47 -27.05
CA ASN A 227 42.57 -7.74 -28.43
C ASN A 227 43.16 -9.09 -28.85
N GLN A 228 42.39 -10.18 -28.75
CA GLN A 228 42.72 -11.44 -29.40
C GLN A 228 41.46 -12.07 -30.00
N SER A 229 41.47 -12.08 -31.33
CA SER A 229 40.66 -12.90 -32.20
C SER A 229 40.98 -14.39 -31.98
N ARG A 230 40.02 -15.14 -31.45
CA ARG A 230 39.70 -16.55 -31.78
C ARG A 230 38.71 -17.12 -30.77
N GLU A 231 37.71 -17.83 -31.30
CA GLU A 231 36.81 -18.78 -30.62
C GLU A 231 36.74 -18.64 -29.10
N SER A 232 35.93 -17.70 -28.63
CA SER A 232 35.50 -17.67 -27.24
C SER A 232 34.65 -18.91 -26.96
N ASP A 233 35.22 -19.85 -26.22
CA ASP A 233 34.52 -21.00 -25.62
C ASP A 233 33.19 -20.53 -25.02
N PRO A 234 32.03 -21.16 -25.36
CA PRO A 234 30.71 -20.77 -24.87
C PRO A 234 30.61 -20.59 -23.36
N LEU A 235 31.43 -21.30 -22.57
CA LEU A 235 31.55 -21.10 -21.12
C LEU A 235 32.09 -19.72 -20.73
N THR A 236 33.03 -19.18 -21.50
CA THR A 236 33.59 -17.84 -21.28
C THR A 236 32.58 -16.75 -21.63
N LEU A 237 31.77 -16.99 -22.67
CA LEU A 237 30.70 -16.09 -23.08
C LEU A 237 29.55 -16.10 -22.06
N TYR A 238 29.25 -17.29 -21.50
CA TYR A 238 28.32 -17.47 -20.40
C TYR A 238 28.79 -16.75 -19.13
N HIS A 239 30.02 -16.95 -18.68
CA HIS A 239 30.56 -16.24 -17.51
C HIS A 239 30.60 -14.72 -17.69
N ARG A 240 30.87 -14.25 -18.91
CA ARG A 240 30.82 -12.81 -19.24
C ARG A 240 29.39 -12.28 -19.21
N LEU A 241 28.42 -13.01 -19.75
CA LEU A 241 27.00 -12.65 -19.70
C LEU A 241 26.45 -12.69 -18.27
N VAL A 242 26.82 -13.70 -17.46
CA VAL A 242 26.46 -13.80 -16.05
C VAL A 242 27.10 -12.65 -15.26
N SER A 243 28.37 -12.32 -15.50
CA SER A 243 29.03 -11.18 -14.85
C SER A 243 28.43 -9.83 -15.27
N LEU A 244 28.08 -9.66 -16.55
CA LEU A 244 27.38 -8.47 -17.06
C LEU A 244 25.96 -8.37 -16.50
N CYS A 245 25.22 -9.48 -16.40
CA CYS A 245 23.90 -9.52 -15.78
C CYS A 245 23.96 -9.23 -14.28
N MET A 246 24.94 -9.78 -13.56
CA MET A 246 25.18 -9.48 -12.15
C MET A 246 25.58 -8.01 -11.95
N ALA A 247 26.44 -7.47 -12.82
CA ALA A 247 26.79 -6.04 -12.81
C ALA A 247 25.56 -5.14 -13.10
N CYS A 248 24.72 -5.49 -14.07
CA CYS A 248 23.49 -4.76 -14.39
C CYS A 248 22.43 -4.85 -13.28
N LEU A 249 22.32 -5.99 -12.59
CA LEU A 249 21.43 -6.19 -11.43
C LEU A 249 21.86 -5.36 -10.21
N LEU A 250 23.15 -4.99 -10.14
CA LEU A 250 23.75 -4.21 -9.06
C LEU A 250 23.87 -2.70 -9.39
N LEU A 251 24.08 -2.31 -10.66
CA LEU A 251 24.36 -0.92 -11.05
C LEU A 251 23.13 -0.04 -11.39
N SER A 252 21.91 -0.58 -11.41
CA SER A 252 20.69 0.18 -11.73
C SER A 252 20.19 1.14 -10.61
N THR A 253 21.08 1.69 -9.77
CA THR A 253 20.72 2.58 -8.64
C THR A 253 20.90 4.07 -8.90
N ASN A 254 20.85 4.55 -10.14
CA ASN A 254 20.88 5.99 -10.42
C ASN A 254 19.57 6.47 -11.07
N PRO A 255 18.68 7.15 -10.34
CA PRO A 255 17.84 8.17 -10.92
C PRO A 255 18.58 9.51 -10.83
N SER A 256 19.20 9.94 -11.94
CA SER A 256 19.53 11.34 -12.15
C SER A 256 18.25 12.16 -12.25
N GLY A 257 18.14 13.20 -11.41
CA GLY A 257 17.33 14.42 -11.58
C GLY A 257 15.85 14.25 -11.87
#